data_AF-A0AA35Z512-F1
#
_entry.id   AF-A0AA35Z512-F1
#
_cell.length_a   1.000
_cell.length_b   1.000
_cell.length_c   1.000
_cell.angle_alpha   90.00
_cell.angle_beta   90.00
_cell.angle_gamma   90.00
#
_symmetry.space_group_name_H-M   'P 1'
#
loop_
_entity.id
_entity.type
_entity.pdbx_description
1 polymer ?
#
loop_
_entity_poly.entity_id
_entity_poly.type
_entity_poly.pdbx_seq_one_letter_code
_entity_poly.pdbx_strand_id
1 'polypeptide(L)'
;MDSVLLYSDDMLLMVDTYGDLVRYLYDEPIILILECDGARILSNLNIELLQRVPASTESIFKIGSTEPTTLLYDALDHSDKRNAKADENLRLIKTSLPEVIKVFGCCKT
;
A
#
# COMPACT_ATOMS: atom_id res chain seq x y z
N MET A 1 -0.93 -10.03 2.43
CA MET A 1 -2.08 -10.94 2.46
C MET A 1 -2.32 -11.44 1.05
N ASP A 2 -2.69 -12.71 0.92
CA ASP A 2 -3.11 -13.30 -0.35
C ASP A 2 -4.64 -13.34 -0.37
N SER A 3 -5.23 -13.09 -1.53
CA SER A 3 -6.68 -13.09 -1.72
C SER A 3 -7.04 -13.59 -3.11
N VAL A 4 -8.29 -14.04 -3.26
CA VAL A 4 -8.84 -14.50 -4.54
C VAL A 4 -10.02 -13.61 -4.91
N LEU A 5 -10.12 -13.28 -6.20
CA LEU A 5 -11.26 -12.57 -6.76
C LEU A 5 -12.20 -13.55 -7.46
N LEU A 6 -13.48 -13.44 -7.13
CA LEU A 6 -14.57 -14.21 -7.70
C LEU A 6 -15.57 -13.22 -8.29
N TYR A 7 -15.94 -13.39 -9.55
CA TYR A 7 -16.95 -12.55 -10.20
C TYR A 7 -18.14 -13.40 -10.63
N SER A 8 -19.34 -13.00 -10.21
CA SER A 8 -20.61 -13.61 -10.59
C SER A 8 -21.64 -12.52 -10.78
N ASP A 9 -22.32 -12.53 -11.93
CA ASP A 9 -23.38 -11.58 -12.30
C ASP A 9 -22.94 -10.10 -12.16
N ASP A 10 -23.34 -9.44 -11.07
CA ASP A 10 -23.08 -8.03 -10.75
C ASP A 10 -22.14 -7.86 -9.54
N MET A 11 -21.62 -8.96 -8.99
CA MET A 11 -20.85 -8.96 -7.75
C MET A 11 -19.42 -9.46 -7.96
N LEU A 12 -18.45 -8.60 -7.64
CA LEU A 12 -17.05 -8.96 -7.47
C LEU A 12 -16.76 -9.16 -5.98
N LEU A 13 -16.35 -10.37 -5.63
CA LEU A 13 -16.02 -10.76 -4.27
C LEU A 13 -14.51 -10.98 -4.14
N MET A 14 -13.88 -10.26 -3.22
CA MET A 14 -12.54 -10.57 -2.74
C MET A 14 -12.67 -11.41 -1.48
N VAL A 15 -12.03 -12.58 -1.46
CA VAL A 15 -11.96 -13.47 -0.31
C VAL A 15 -10.51 -13.57 0.12
N ASP A 16 -10.24 -13.25 1.39
CA ASP A 16 -8.91 -13.41 1.95
C ASP A 16 -8.67 -14.85 2.45
N THR A 17 -7.44 -15.14 2.86
CA THR A 17 -7.07 -16.46 3.41
C THR A 17 -7.62 -16.75 4.81
N TYR A 18 -8.15 -15.74 5.51
CA TYR A 18 -8.64 -15.82 6.88
C TYR A 18 -10.18 -15.91 6.96
N GLY A 19 -10.86 -15.81 5.81
CA GLY A 19 -12.31 -15.87 5.68
C GLY A 19 -13.01 -14.51 5.69
N ASP A 20 -12.26 -13.41 5.78
CA ASP A 20 -12.80 -12.07 5.58
C ASP A 20 -13.09 -11.86 4.09
N LEU A 21 -14.16 -11.11 3.82
CA LEU A 21 -14.67 -10.90 2.48
C LEU A 21 -15.02 -9.43 2.25
N VAL A 22 -14.63 -8.94 1.07
CA VAL A 22 -14.96 -7.60 0.59
C VAL A 22 -15.77 -7.73 -0.69
N ARG A 23 -16.90 -7.02 -0.74
CA ARG A 23 -17.85 -7.06 -1.86
C ARG A 23 -17.84 -5.74 -2.60
N TYR A 24 -17.75 -5.82 -3.92
CA TYR A 24 -17.91 -4.71 -4.85
C TYR A 24 -19.09 -5.02 -5.77
N LEU A 25 -20.03 -4.09 -5.88
CA LEU A 25 -21.21 -4.21 -6.72
C LEU A 25 -21.02 -3.35 -7.97
N TYR A 26 -21.36 -3.90 -9.13
CA TYR A 26 -21.23 -3.25 -10.42
C TYR A 26 -22.57 -3.27 -11.16
N ASP A 27 -23.04 -2.10 -11.59
CA ASP A 27 -24.31 -1.95 -12.32
C ASP A 27 -24.24 -2.44 -13.78
N GLU A 28 -23.04 -2.74 -14.26
CA GLU A 28 -22.75 -3.16 -15.64
C GLU A 28 -21.78 -4.35 -15.66
N PRO A 29 -21.78 -5.18 -16.72
CA PRO A 29 -20.80 -6.25 -16.87
C PRO A 29 -19.37 -5.72 -16.86
N ILE A 30 -18.48 -6.40 -16.12
CA ILE A 30 -17.07 -6.05 -16.02
C ILE A 30 -16.15 -7.13 -16.61
N ILE A 31 -14.97 -6.71 -17.03
CA ILE A 31 -13.88 -7.58 -17.45
C ILE A 31 -12.74 -7.44 -16.44
N LEU A 32 -12.25 -8.57 -15.93
CA LEU A 32 -11.08 -8.63 -15.05
C LEU A 32 -9.83 -8.96 -15.85
N ILE A 33 -8.78 -8.16 -15.70
CA ILE A 33 -7.44 -8.42 -16.23
C ILE A 33 -6.50 -8.60 -15.04
N LEU A 34 -5.87 -9.76 -14.94
CA LEU A 34 -4.91 -10.06 -13.87
C LEU A 34 -3.62 -9.26 -14.06
N GLU A 35 -3.11 -8.70 -12.96
CA GLU A 35 -1.82 -8.03 -12.88
C GLU A 35 -0.95 -8.66 -11.77
N CYS A 36 0.33 -8.27 -11.66
CA CYS A 36 1.27 -8.90 -10.73
C CYS A 36 0.84 -8.84 -9.25
N ASP A 37 0.21 -7.74 -8.82
CA ASP A 37 -0.18 -7.49 -7.42
C ASP A 37 -1.65 -7.06 -7.29
N GLY A 38 -2.49 -7.41 -8.27
CA GLY A 38 -3.88 -6.97 -8.32
C GLY A 38 -4.62 -7.38 -9.57
N ALA A 39 -5.74 -6.71 -9.83
CA ALA A 39 -6.52 -6.86 -11.04
C ALA A 39 -7.05 -5.51 -11.51
N ARG A 40 -7.04 -5.32 -12.83
CA ARG A 40 -7.72 -4.21 -13.48
C ARG A 40 -9.15 -4.61 -13.79
N ILE A 41 -10.10 -3.77 -13.39
CA ILE A 41 -11.52 -3.96 -13.61
C ILE A 41 -11.96 -2.95 -14.68
N LEU A 42 -12.41 -3.46 -15.81
CA LEU A 42 -12.89 -2.64 -16.92
C LEU A 42 -14.41 -2.74 -16.99
N SER A 43 -15.07 -1.59 -16.91
CA SER A 43 -16.47 -1.44 -17.32
C SER A 43 -16.53 -0.63 -18.62
N ASN A 44 -17.74 -0.37 -19.12
CA ASN A 44 -17.92 0.48 -20.29
C ASN A 44 -17.63 1.97 -19.99
N LEU A 45 -17.65 2.36 -18.71
CA LEU A 45 -17.51 3.75 -18.27
C LEU A 45 -16.14 4.05 -17.66
N ASN A 46 -15.58 3.10 -16.91
CA ASN A 46 -14.41 3.32 -16.07
C ASN A 46 -13.39 2.19 -16.19
N ILE A 47 -12.17 2.52 -15.79
CA ILE A 47 -11.09 1.56 -15.56
C ILE A 47 -10.66 1.73 -14.11
N GLU A 48 -10.83 0.69 -13.32
CA GLU A 48 -10.47 0.65 -11.91
C GLU A 48 -9.28 -0.31 -11.70
N LEU A 49 -8.45 -0.01 -10.70
CA LEU A 49 -7.35 -0.87 -10.29
C LEU A 49 -7.56 -1.31 -8.85
N LEU A 50 -7.77 -2.61 -8.67
CA LEU A 50 -7.81 -3.24 -7.36
C LEU A 50 -6.44 -3.86 -7.09
N GLN A 51 -5.69 -3.28 -6.16
CA GLN A 51 -4.30 -3.66 -5.90
C GLN A 51 -4.05 -3.93 -4.42
N ARG A 52 -3.20 -4.93 -4.15
CA ARG A 52 -2.63 -5.15 -2.83
C ARG A 52 -1.74 -3.96 -2.45
N VAL A 53 -1.89 -3.47 -1.22
CA VAL A 53 -0.99 -2.44 -0.68
C VAL A 53 0.44 -2.98 -0.69
N PRO A 54 1.41 -2.29 -1.31
CA PRO A 54 2.80 -2.73 -1.34
C PRO A 54 3.37 -2.86 0.08
N ALA A 55 4.20 -3.89 0.31
CA ALA A 55 4.81 -4.14 1.62
C ALA A 55 5.67 -2.97 2.10
N SER A 56 6.30 -2.24 1.19
CA SER A 56 7.08 -1.04 1.51
C SER A 56 6.17 0.05 2.10
N THR A 57 4.99 0.29 1.51
CA THR A 57 4.00 1.24 2.02
C THR A 57 3.45 0.80 3.37
N GLU A 58 3.13 -0.48 3.52
CA GLU A 58 2.68 -1.02 4.81
C GLU A 58 3.75 -0.81 5.90
N SER A 59 5.02 -1.06 5.60
CA SER A 59 6.11 -0.90 6.58
C SER A 59 6.22 0.52 7.15
N ILE A 60 5.91 1.53 6.32
CA ILE A 60 5.96 2.95 6.71
C ILE A 60 4.75 3.31 7.57
N PHE A 61 3.55 2.97 7.11
CA PHE A 61 2.30 3.47 7.68
C PHE A 61 1.64 2.54 8.70
N LYS A 62 2.26 1.39 9.00
CA LYS A 62 1.81 0.49 10.06
C LYS A 62 1.84 1.20 11.41
N ILE A 63 0.71 1.14 12.12
CA ILE A 63 0.55 1.78 13.42
C ILE A 63 1.57 1.21 14.41
N GLY A 64 2.31 2.10 15.06
CA GLY A 64 3.36 1.72 16.03
C GLY A 64 4.61 1.12 15.40
N SER A 65 4.80 1.26 14.08
CA SER A 65 6.03 0.86 13.41
C SER A 65 7.22 1.64 13.95
N THR A 66 8.31 0.93 14.20
CA THR A 66 9.62 1.51 14.55
C THR A 66 10.66 1.15 13.50
N GLU A 67 10.20 0.73 12.31
CA GLU A 67 11.06 0.40 11.19
C GLU A 67 11.87 1.63 10.76
N PRO A 68 13.12 1.45 10.28
CA PRO A 68 13.95 2.56 9.82
C PRO A 68 13.28 3.44 8.75
N THR A 69 12.45 2.85 7.90
CA THR A 69 11.68 3.54 6.85
C THR A 69 10.59 4.45 7.44
N THR A 70 9.93 4.03 8.53
CA THR A 70 9.00 4.87 9.30
C THR A 70 9.73 6.00 9.99
N LEU A 71 10.88 5.72 10.62
CA LEU A 71 11.70 6.77 11.26
C LEU A 71 12.17 7.82 10.26
N LEU A 72 12.49 7.42 9.02
CA LEU A 72 12.81 8.37 7.94
C LEU A 72 11.60 9.22 7.55
N TYR A 73 10.42 8.62 7.47
CA TYR A 73 9.17 9.33 7.19
C TYR A 73 8.84 10.35 8.30
N ASP A 74 8.95 9.94 9.57
CA ASP A 74 8.73 10.81 10.72
C ASP A 74 9.77 11.93 10.80
N ALA A 75 11.03 11.63 10.46
CA ALA A 75 12.07 12.65 10.37
C ALA A 75 11.75 13.70 9.31
N LEU A 76 11.22 13.28 8.15
CA LEU A 76 10.79 14.18 7.08
C LEU A 76 9.62 15.08 7.54
N ASP A 77 8.56 14.50 8.13
CA ASP A 77 7.43 15.27 8.66
C ASP A 77 7.84 16.26 9.77
N HIS A 78 8.73 15.82 10.67
CA HIS A 78 9.29 16.72 11.68
C HIS A 78 10.19 17.79 11.09
N SER A 79 10.93 17.51 10.02
CA SER A 79 11.78 18.49 9.32
C SER A 79 10.93 19.59 8.68
N ASP A 80 9.82 19.21 8.02
CA ASP A 80 8.87 20.16 7.43
C ASP A 80 8.27 21.09 8.49
N LYS A 81 8.05 20.56 9.69
CA LYS A 81 7.58 21.32 10.88
C LYS A 81 8.68 22.06 11.63
N ARG A 82 9.93 22.03 11.15
CA ARG A 82 11.12 22.60 11.82
C ARG A 82 11.31 22.12 13.27
N ASN A 83 10.98 20.85 13.52
CA ASN A 83 11.08 20.22 14.82
C ASN A 83 12.44 19.52 14.99
N ALA A 84 13.10 19.74 16.13
CA ALA A 84 14.40 19.12 16.46
C ALA A 84 14.37 17.59 16.48
N LYS A 85 13.19 16.98 16.70
CA LYS A 85 12.99 15.52 16.62
C LYS A 85 13.39 14.92 15.26
N ALA A 86 13.43 15.73 14.20
CA ALA A 86 13.92 15.28 12.89
C ALA A 86 15.36 14.76 12.97
N ASP A 87 16.24 15.47 13.69
CA ASP A 87 17.65 15.09 13.84
C ASP A 87 17.81 13.85 14.73
N GLU A 88 16.98 13.72 15.77
CA GLU A 88 16.94 12.53 16.63
C GLU A 88 16.62 11.27 15.80
N ASN A 89 15.56 11.32 15.00
CA ASN A 89 15.15 10.20 14.15
C ASN A 89 16.21 9.88 13.08
N LEU A 90 16.81 10.89 12.44
CA LEU A 90 17.89 10.68 11.45
C LEU A 90 19.13 10.03 12.06
N ARG A 91 19.49 10.39 13.30
CA ARG A 91 20.63 9.77 13.99
C ARG A 91 20.40 8.28 14.24
N LEU A 92 19.17 7.86 14.52
CA LEU A 92 18.82 6.44 14.75
C LEU A 92 19.04 5.57 13.50
N ILE A 93 18.83 6.13 12.30
CA ILE A 93 18.89 5.39 11.03
C ILE A 93 20.14 5.72 10.19
N LYS A 94 21.10 6.47 10.74
CA LYS A 94 22.23 7.02 9.99
C LYS A 94 23.08 5.95 9.28
N THR A 95 23.25 4.78 9.90
CA THR A 95 24.09 3.69 9.38
C THR A 95 23.42 2.89 8.27
N SER A 96 22.09 2.82 8.26
CA SER A 96 21.30 2.08 7.26
C SER A 96 20.67 2.98 6.18
N LEU A 97 20.91 4.29 6.25
CA LEU A 97 20.26 5.29 5.41
C LEU A 97 20.22 4.97 3.89
N PRO A 98 21.29 4.45 3.24
CA PRO A 98 21.23 4.09 1.82
C PRO A 98 20.16 3.03 1.49
N GLU A 99 20.02 2.03 2.36
CA GLU A 99 19.03 0.96 2.21
C GLU A 99 17.62 1.49 2.47
N VAL A 100 17.47 2.31 3.51
CA VAL A 100 16.19 2.94 3.88
C VAL A 100 15.68 3.82 2.75
N ILE A 101 16.55 4.64 2.13
CA ILE A 101 16.16 5.49 0.98
C ILE A 101 15.70 4.63 -0.20
N LYS A 102 16.33 3.48 -0.45
CA LYS A 102 15.92 2.57 -1.52
C LYS A 102 14.50 2.04 -1.28
N VAL A 103 14.20 1.59 -0.07
CA VAL A 103 12.86 1.07 0.29
C VAL A 103 11.83 2.20 0.31
N PHE A 104 12.17 3.36 0.88
CA PHE A 104 11.31 4.54 0.91
C PHE A 104 10.96 5.04 -0.50
N GLY A 105 11.92 4.98 -1.43
CA GLY A 105 11.71 5.32 -2.83
C GLY A 105 10.63 4.48 -3.50
N CYS A 106 10.51 3.19 -3.17
CA CYS A 106 9.46 2.32 -3.69
C CYS A 106 8.04 2.72 -3.25
N CYS A 107 7.89 3.57 -2.23
CA CYS A 107 6.58 4.02 -1.74
C CYS A 107 6.09 5.31 -2.41
N LYS A 108 6.93 6.00 -3.19
CA LYS A 108 6.61 7.27 -3.85
C LYS A 108 6.12 7.12 -5.30
N THR A 109 6.11 5.91 -5.83
CA THR A 109 5.60 5.55 -7.15
C THR A 109 4.24 4.87 -7.02
#